data_AF-A0A1S9CWL8-F1
#
_entry.id   AF-A0A1S9CWL8-F1
#
_cell.length_a   1.000
_cell.length_b   1.000
_cell.length_c   1.000
_cell.angle_alpha   90.00
_cell.angle_beta   90.00
_cell.angle_gamma   90.00
#
_symmetry.space_group_name_H-M   'P 1'
#
loop_
_entity.id
_entity.type
_entity.pdbx_description
1 polymer ?
#
loop_
_entity_poly.entity_id
_entity_poly.type
_entity_poly.pdbx_seq_one_letter_code
_entity_poly.pdbx_strand_id
1 'polypeptide(L)'
;MDCQDAVAIRVFDSEERAEREHRPGLRRCFALELPQQIKYLKKTTPRLEKAVLLHRPLGSRDALLRDLIDAAIDRAFLGPPAEIRAEDEFRKRLAQGSGELIQTFDGLVDLVLAVLAEWQVVQKKLAGAHPSAQKDVREQLRYLVHPGFVCATPAEWLPELPRFLKAAGLRLERLQRDFSKDQQRAASITIPWNRCLERLRVQDSVPEFIRYRWLVEEYRVSLFAQELGTSTPVSEARLNAQWNRVQARLPAAGRVA
;
A
#
# COMPACT_ATOMS: atom_id res chain seq x y z
N MET A 1 -11.14 -20.45 1.08
CA MET A 1 -11.64 -19.06 1.12
C MET A 1 -12.04 -18.69 2.54
N ASP A 2 -11.99 -17.40 2.87
CA ASP A 2 -12.39 -16.88 4.19
C ASP A 2 -13.93 -16.85 4.33
N CYS A 3 -14.45 -17.31 5.48
CA CYS A 3 -15.87 -17.25 5.85
C CYS A 3 -16.10 -16.52 7.18
N GLN A 4 -15.20 -15.59 7.54
CA GLN A 4 -15.19 -14.79 8.77
C GLN A 4 -14.91 -15.60 10.05
N ASP A 5 -15.71 -16.62 10.37
CA ASP A 5 -15.50 -17.44 11.58
C ASP A 5 -14.99 -18.85 11.25
N ALA A 6 -14.87 -19.16 9.96
CA ALA A 6 -14.41 -20.44 9.45
C ALA A 6 -13.67 -20.27 8.11
N VAL A 7 -13.14 -21.38 7.59
CA VAL A 7 -12.65 -21.48 6.21
C VAL A 7 -13.45 -22.54 5.45
N ALA A 8 -13.63 -22.31 4.15
CA ALA A 8 -14.29 -23.26 3.25
C ALA A 8 -13.44 -23.55 2.01
N ILE A 9 -13.57 -24.76 1.48
CA ILE A 9 -13.01 -25.14 0.17
C ILE A 9 -14.07 -24.85 -0.90
N ARG A 10 -13.67 -24.18 -1.98
CA ARG A 10 -14.54 -23.84 -3.10
C ARG A 10 -13.78 -23.97 -4.41
N VAL A 11 -14.46 -24.47 -5.44
CA VAL A 11 -13.95 -24.49 -6.81
C VAL A 11 -14.22 -23.13 -7.45
N PHE A 12 -13.20 -22.56 -8.08
CA PHE A 12 -13.28 -21.30 -8.81
C PHE A 12 -13.16 -21.54 -10.31
N ASP A 13 -13.73 -20.61 -11.07
CA ASP A 13 -13.82 -20.59 -12.53
C ASP A 13 -12.53 -20.12 -13.23
N SER A 14 -11.59 -19.52 -12.49
CA SER A 14 -10.26 -19.17 -12.99
C SER A 14 -9.17 -19.31 -11.92
N GLU A 15 -7.94 -19.58 -12.36
CA GLU A 15 -6.76 -19.67 -11.49
C GLU A 15 -6.50 -18.34 -10.77
N GLU A 16 -6.58 -17.21 -11.49
CA GLU A 16 -6.40 -15.88 -10.90
C GLU A 16 -7.40 -15.61 -9.77
N ARG A 17 -8.66 -16.04 -9.92
CA ARG A 17 -9.66 -15.89 -8.87
C ARG A 17 -9.37 -16.82 -7.68
N ALA A 18 -8.93 -18.05 -7.96
CA ALA A 18 -8.53 -18.98 -6.91
C ALA A 18 -7.36 -18.41 -6.08
N GLU A 19 -6.34 -17.83 -6.72
CA GLU A 19 -5.20 -17.21 -6.03
C GLU A 19 -5.61 -16.00 -5.19
N ARG A 20 -6.47 -15.12 -5.74
CA ARG A 20 -7.01 -13.95 -5.02
C ARG A 20 -7.76 -14.34 -3.74
N GLU A 21 -8.49 -15.45 -3.75
CA GLU A 21 -9.27 -15.96 -2.62
C GLU A 21 -8.48 -16.90 -1.69
N HIS A 22 -7.37 -17.47 -2.16
CA HIS A 22 -6.52 -18.37 -1.39
C HIS A 22 -5.82 -17.65 -0.26
N ARG A 23 -5.21 -16.48 -0.54
CA ARG A 23 -4.45 -15.73 0.45
C ARG A 23 -5.29 -15.28 1.65
N PRO A 24 -6.50 -14.67 1.48
CA PRO A 24 -7.40 -14.41 2.59
C PRO A 24 -7.82 -15.68 3.36
N GLY A 25 -8.03 -16.79 2.65
CA GLY A 25 -8.29 -18.09 3.27
C GLY A 25 -7.16 -18.56 4.19
N LEU A 26 -5.91 -18.47 3.73
CA LEU A 26 -4.73 -18.80 4.54
C LEU A 26 -4.61 -17.89 5.77
N ARG A 27 -4.84 -16.57 5.62
CA ARG A 27 -4.84 -15.65 6.77
C ARG A 27 -5.83 -16.10 7.84
N ARG A 28 -7.04 -16.51 7.42
CA ARG A 28 -8.05 -17.05 8.33
C ARG A 28 -7.59 -18.34 9.01
N CYS A 29 -6.97 -19.27 8.29
CA CYS A 29 -6.40 -20.49 8.89
C CYS A 29 -5.41 -20.16 10.01
N PHE A 30 -4.45 -19.26 9.76
CA PHE A 30 -3.50 -18.83 10.79
C PHE A 30 -4.18 -18.15 11.99
N ALA A 31 -5.18 -17.29 11.73
CA ALA A 31 -5.92 -16.63 12.79
C ALA A 31 -6.69 -17.61 13.70
N LEU A 32 -7.25 -18.68 13.12
CA LEU A 32 -7.98 -19.71 13.86
C LEU A 32 -7.07 -20.57 14.74
N GLU A 33 -5.82 -20.80 14.31
CA GLU A 33 -4.81 -21.53 15.10
C GLU A 33 -4.18 -20.67 16.22
N LEU A 34 -4.36 -19.35 16.18
CA LEU A 34 -3.73 -18.39 17.11
C LEU A 34 -4.73 -17.53 17.89
N PRO A 35 -5.82 -18.10 18.47
CA PRO A 35 -6.91 -17.30 19.03
C PRO A 35 -6.47 -16.41 20.21
N GLN A 36 -5.48 -16.85 21.00
CA GLN A 36 -4.96 -16.07 22.13
C GLN A 36 -4.14 -14.86 21.66
N GLN A 37 -3.28 -15.05 20.66
CA GLN A 37 -2.50 -13.98 20.04
C GLN A 37 -3.45 -12.98 19.38
N ILE A 38 -4.41 -13.43 18.58
CA ILE A 38 -5.40 -12.55 17.94
C ILE A 38 -6.21 -11.76 18.99
N LYS A 39 -6.61 -12.40 20.10
CA LYS A 39 -7.26 -11.70 21.21
C LYS A 39 -6.33 -10.65 21.85
N TYR A 40 -5.04 -10.93 21.96
CA TYR A 40 -4.04 -10.00 22.45
C TYR A 40 -3.85 -8.79 21.50
N LEU A 41 -3.74 -9.00 20.18
CA LEU A 41 -3.58 -7.92 19.20
C LEU A 41 -4.77 -6.94 19.19
N LYS A 42 -5.97 -7.44 19.55
CA LYS A 42 -7.17 -6.61 19.68
C LYS A 42 -7.18 -5.72 20.92
N LYS A 43 -6.26 -5.94 21.88
CA LYS A 43 -6.16 -5.10 23.07
C LYS A 43 -5.72 -3.70 22.69
N THR A 44 -6.38 -2.73 23.30
CA THR A 44 -6.10 -1.31 23.06
C THR A 44 -4.76 -0.92 23.68
N THR A 45 -3.93 -0.22 22.91
CA THR A 45 -2.72 0.46 23.39
C THR A 45 -2.82 1.96 23.09
N PRO A 46 -2.12 2.85 23.84
CA PRO A 46 -2.17 4.29 23.57
C PRO A 46 -1.77 4.66 22.14
N ARG A 47 -0.88 3.89 21.51
CA ARG A 47 -0.43 4.09 20.12
C ARG A 47 -1.52 3.70 19.13
N LEU A 48 -2.18 2.56 19.35
CA LEU A 48 -3.31 2.12 18.55
C LEU A 48 -4.49 3.09 18.66
N GLU A 49 -4.79 3.63 19.86
CA GLU A 49 -5.85 4.63 20.03
C GLU A 49 -5.59 5.90 19.24
N LYS A 50 -4.35 6.38 19.25
CA LYS A 50 -3.94 7.53 18.43
C LYS A 50 -4.09 7.23 16.94
N ALA A 51 -3.65 6.06 16.48
CA ALA A 51 -3.81 5.67 15.07
C ALA A 51 -5.29 5.63 14.67
N VAL A 52 -6.14 5.01 15.51
CA VAL A 52 -7.60 4.95 15.31
C VAL A 52 -8.23 6.35 15.27
N LEU A 53 -7.79 7.27 16.12
CA LEU A 53 -8.26 8.66 16.14
C LEU A 53 -7.95 9.37 14.81
N LEU A 54 -6.72 9.23 14.29
CA LEU A 54 -6.31 9.85 13.04
C LEU A 54 -6.96 9.20 11.80
N HIS A 55 -7.31 7.91 11.90
CA HIS A 55 -7.97 7.13 10.85
C HIS A 55 -9.47 7.42 10.69
N ARG A 56 -10.13 8.08 11.66
CA ARG A 56 -11.59 8.33 11.62
C ARG A 56 -12.15 8.84 10.28
N PRO A 57 -11.46 9.75 9.54
CA PRO A 57 -11.96 10.21 8.24
C PRO A 57 -11.94 9.14 7.13
N LEU A 58 -11.18 8.06 7.31
CA LEU A 58 -11.02 6.97 6.35
C LEU A 58 -11.96 5.81 6.66
N GLY A 59 -12.18 5.50 7.94
CA GLY A 59 -13.09 4.42 8.32
C GLY A 59 -13.12 4.12 9.81
N SER A 60 -13.73 2.99 10.17
CA SER A 60 -13.93 2.59 11.55
C SER A 60 -12.67 2.04 12.21
N ARG A 61 -12.67 2.03 13.55
CA ARG A 61 -11.67 1.34 14.37
C ARG A 61 -11.49 -0.11 13.94
N ASP A 62 -12.59 -0.83 13.78
CA ASP A 62 -12.55 -2.26 13.46
C ASP A 62 -11.98 -2.53 12.07
N ALA A 63 -12.23 -1.63 11.10
CA ALA A 63 -11.64 -1.74 9.78
C ALA A 63 -10.11 -1.59 9.83
N LEU A 64 -9.59 -0.60 10.55
CA LEU A 64 -8.15 -0.41 10.72
C LEU A 64 -7.52 -1.59 11.48
N LEU A 65 -8.16 -2.04 12.55
CA LEU A 65 -7.64 -3.15 13.36
C LEU A 65 -7.59 -4.46 12.55
N ARG A 66 -8.62 -4.74 11.75
CA ARG A 66 -8.60 -5.89 10.83
C ARG A 66 -7.47 -5.77 9.81
N ASP A 67 -7.31 -4.62 9.17
CA ASP A 67 -6.24 -4.38 8.19
C ASP A 67 -4.83 -4.56 8.80
N LEU A 68 -4.62 -4.08 10.02
CA LEU A 68 -3.36 -4.30 10.76
C LEU A 68 -3.11 -5.77 11.11
N ILE A 69 -4.14 -6.49 11.57
CA ILE A 69 -4.03 -7.92 11.90
C ILE A 69 -3.73 -8.73 10.63
N ASP A 70 -4.48 -8.49 9.55
CA ASP A 70 -4.30 -9.20 8.28
C ASP A 70 -2.90 -8.94 7.71
N ALA A 71 -2.41 -7.69 7.77
CA ALA A 71 -1.07 -7.35 7.34
C ALA A 71 0.01 -7.99 8.23
N ALA A 72 -0.23 -8.10 9.54
CA ALA A 72 0.70 -8.76 10.46
C ALA A 72 0.79 -10.26 10.18
N ILE A 73 -0.35 -10.92 9.92
CA ILE A 73 -0.40 -12.33 9.52
C ILE A 73 0.31 -12.52 8.18
N ASP A 74 0.04 -11.67 7.19
CA ASP A 74 0.72 -11.73 5.89
C ASP A 74 2.25 -11.68 6.03
N ARG A 75 2.76 -10.79 6.88
CA ARG A 75 4.20 -10.57 7.05
C ARG A 75 4.86 -11.68 7.87
N ALA A 76 4.19 -12.16 8.91
CA ALA A 76 4.72 -13.23 9.76
C ALA A 76 4.72 -14.60 9.05
N PHE A 77 3.70 -14.87 8.21
CA PHE A 77 3.46 -16.21 7.68
C PHE A 77 3.52 -16.31 6.14
N LEU A 78 3.10 -15.29 5.39
CA LEU A 78 2.81 -15.41 3.95
C LEU A 78 3.82 -14.68 3.05
N GLY A 79 5.12 -14.87 3.31
CA GLY A 79 6.20 -14.35 2.45
C GLY A 79 6.04 -14.73 0.96
N PRO A 80 6.64 -14.00 0.02
CA PRO A 80 6.44 -14.23 -1.41
C PRO A 80 7.27 -15.41 -1.96
N PRO A 81 6.70 -16.30 -2.81
CA PRO A 81 5.27 -16.55 -3.05
C PRO A 81 4.67 -17.49 -1.97
N ALA A 82 3.45 -17.19 -1.52
CA ALA A 82 2.74 -17.99 -0.53
C ALA A 82 2.06 -19.21 -1.20
N GLU A 83 2.86 -20.22 -1.54
CA GLU A 83 2.39 -21.47 -2.15
C GLU A 83 1.93 -22.50 -1.12
N ILE A 84 1.56 -22.07 0.10
CA ILE A 84 1.13 -22.98 1.16
C ILE A 84 -0.17 -23.68 0.73
N ARG A 85 -0.02 -24.91 0.24
CA ARG A 85 -1.11 -25.80 -0.19
C ARG A 85 -1.11 -27.13 0.55
N ALA A 86 -0.02 -27.45 1.25
CA ALA A 86 0.11 -28.67 2.04
C ALA A 86 0.08 -28.38 3.56
N GLU A 87 -0.46 -29.32 4.33
CA GLU A 87 -0.63 -29.13 5.79
C GLU A 87 0.71 -29.06 6.52
N ASP A 88 1.68 -29.88 6.15
CA ASP A 88 3.03 -29.89 6.71
C ASP A 88 3.74 -28.54 6.52
N GLU A 89 3.61 -27.95 5.34
CA GLU A 89 4.11 -26.59 5.06
C GLU A 89 3.40 -25.54 5.92
N PHE A 90 2.07 -25.63 6.03
CA PHE A 90 1.28 -24.75 6.89
C PHE A 90 1.73 -24.83 8.35
N ARG A 91 1.85 -26.05 8.91
CA ARG A 91 2.29 -26.30 10.28
C ARG A 91 3.70 -25.79 10.53
N LYS A 92 4.62 -26.01 9.57
CA LYS A 92 5.99 -25.48 9.63
C LYS A 92 5.99 -23.96 9.69
N ARG A 93 5.20 -23.30 8.84
CA ARG A 93 5.15 -21.84 8.78
C ARG A 93 4.50 -21.24 10.02
N LEU A 94 3.43 -21.88 10.53
CA LEU A 94 2.78 -21.54 11.79
C LEU A 94 3.80 -21.55 12.93
N ALA A 95 4.57 -22.64 13.08
CA ALA A 95 5.57 -22.76 14.14
C ALA A 95 6.66 -21.67 14.05
N GLN A 96 7.12 -21.34 12.84
CA GLN A 96 8.14 -20.33 12.61
C GLN A 96 7.66 -18.91 12.91
N GLY A 97 6.47 -18.52 12.42
CA GLY A 97 5.98 -17.14 12.50
C GLY A 97 5.24 -16.78 13.80
N SER A 98 4.83 -17.77 14.61
CA SER A 98 3.99 -17.52 15.78
C SER A 98 4.64 -16.60 16.82
N GLY A 99 5.97 -16.66 16.97
CA GLY A 99 6.72 -15.78 17.87
C GLY A 99 6.84 -14.35 17.37
N GLU A 100 6.75 -14.12 16.06
CA GLU A 100 7.00 -12.82 15.44
C GLU A 100 5.72 -11.99 15.24
N LEU A 101 4.54 -12.62 15.32
CA LEU A 101 3.26 -11.99 15.01
C LEU A 101 3.00 -10.72 15.85
N ILE A 102 3.23 -10.79 17.17
CA ILE A 102 3.00 -9.66 18.07
C ILE A 102 3.95 -8.50 17.76
N GLN A 103 5.25 -8.79 17.60
CA GLN A 103 6.25 -7.77 17.27
C GLN A 103 5.97 -7.13 15.90
N THR A 104 5.57 -7.93 14.93
CA THR A 104 5.19 -7.46 13.58
C THR A 104 3.98 -6.54 13.63
N PHE A 105 2.96 -6.90 14.41
CA PHE A 105 1.78 -6.07 14.61
C PHE A 105 2.12 -4.74 15.29
N ASP A 106 2.92 -4.76 16.36
CA ASP A 106 3.31 -3.53 17.06
C ASP A 106 4.12 -2.59 16.15
N GLY A 107 5.06 -3.12 15.37
CA GLY A 107 5.80 -2.34 14.37
C GLY A 107 4.90 -1.75 13.28
N LEU A 108 3.88 -2.50 12.85
CA LEU A 108 2.85 -2.00 11.93
C LEU A 108 2.02 -0.87 12.54
N VAL A 109 1.64 -0.96 13.82
CA VAL A 109 0.90 0.10 14.52
C VAL A 109 1.73 1.39 14.56
N ASP A 110 3.02 1.29 14.89
CA ASP A 110 3.92 2.45 14.92
C ASP A 110 4.06 3.10 13.54
N LEU A 111 4.27 2.29 12.51
CA LEU A 111 4.40 2.77 11.14
C LEU A 111 3.11 3.43 10.65
N VAL A 112 1.97 2.80 10.86
CA VAL A 112 0.66 3.32 10.45
C VAL A 112 0.32 4.60 11.21
N LEU A 113 0.68 4.72 12.49
CA LEU A 113 0.56 5.96 13.23
C LEU A 113 1.37 7.09 12.58
N ALA A 114 2.62 6.83 12.18
CA ALA A 114 3.45 7.81 11.47
C ALA A 114 2.86 8.21 10.11
N VAL A 115 2.36 7.23 9.34
CA VAL A 115 1.67 7.49 8.05
C VAL A 115 0.46 8.38 8.24
N LEU A 116 -0.43 8.05 9.19
CA LEU A 116 -1.66 8.82 9.41
C LEU A 116 -1.39 10.22 9.96
N ALA A 117 -0.33 10.39 10.77
CA ALA A 117 0.09 11.70 11.26
C ALA A 117 0.53 12.61 10.09
N GLU A 118 1.42 12.13 9.22
CA GLU A 118 1.85 12.88 8.03
C GLU A 118 0.68 13.14 7.08
N TRP A 119 -0.19 12.15 6.88
CA TRP A 119 -1.38 12.30 6.05
C TRP A 119 -2.27 13.46 6.53
N GLN A 120 -2.51 13.58 7.84
CA GLN A 120 -3.26 14.70 8.42
C GLN A 120 -2.57 16.06 8.21
N VAL A 121 -1.24 16.10 8.28
CA VAL A 121 -0.48 17.33 7.98
C VAL A 121 -0.69 17.75 6.53
N VAL A 122 -0.61 16.82 5.58
CA VAL A 122 -0.85 17.11 4.15
C VAL A 122 -2.30 17.54 3.91
N GLN A 123 -3.27 16.87 4.53
CA GLN A 123 -4.70 17.25 4.43
C GLN A 123 -4.96 18.69 4.88
N LYS A 124 -4.33 19.14 5.97
CA LYS A 124 -4.46 20.53 6.43
C LYS A 124 -3.88 21.52 5.43
N LYS A 125 -2.69 21.23 4.87
CA LYS A 125 -2.04 22.07 3.85
C LYS A 125 -2.84 22.15 2.55
N LEU A 126 -3.57 21.09 2.19
CA LEU A 126 -4.41 21.06 0.99
C LEU A 126 -5.56 22.08 1.01
N ALA A 127 -6.07 22.45 2.18
CA ALA A 127 -7.22 23.35 2.30
C ALA A 127 -6.93 24.76 1.74
N GLY A 128 -5.68 25.24 1.81
CA GLY A 128 -5.25 26.56 1.32
C GLY A 128 -4.37 26.53 0.08
N ALA A 129 -4.26 25.38 -0.60
CA ALA A 129 -3.39 25.23 -1.77
C ALA A 129 -4.08 25.64 -3.08
N HIS A 130 -3.26 25.98 -4.09
CA HIS A 130 -3.75 26.28 -5.43
C HIS A 130 -4.57 25.10 -6.02
N PRO A 131 -5.70 25.32 -6.72
CA PRO A 131 -6.62 24.25 -7.15
C PRO A 131 -5.97 23.12 -7.96
N SER A 132 -5.02 23.44 -8.84
CA SER A 132 -4.31 22.43 -9.65
C SER A 132 -3.48 21.46 -8.80
N ALA A 133 -2.68 21.99 -7.87
CA ALA A 133 -1.90 21.18 -6.93
C ALA A 133 -2.81 20.43 -5.96
N GLN A 134 -3.91 21.06 -5.54
CA GLN A 134 -4.90 20.43 -4.66
C GLN A 134 -5.51 19.19 -5.32
N LYS A 135 -5.88 19.27 -6.61
CA LYS A 135 -6.43 18.14 -7.35
C LYS A 135 -5.43 16.98 -7.45
N ASP A 136 -4.20 17.26 -7.91
CA ASP A 136 -3.17 16.24 -8.09
C ASP A 136 -2.77 15.57 -6.77
N VAL A 137 -2.49 16.35 -5.72
CA VAL A 137 -2.09 15.78 -4.42
C VAL A 137 -3.26 15.03 -3.77
N ARG A 138 -4.50 15.51 -3.89
CA ARG A 138 -5.67 14.77 -3.38
C ARG A 138 -5.84 13.42 -4.09
N GLU A 139 -5.59 13.37 -5.40
CA GLU A 139 -5.60 12.11 -6.14
C GLU A 139 -4.48 11.19 -5.69
N GLN A 140 -3.24 11.69 -5.57
CA GLN A 140 -2.11 10.94 -5.03
C GLN A 140 -2.43 10.33 -3.66
N LEU A 141 -2.94 11.13 -2.72
CA LEU A 141 -3.27 10.67 -1.36
C LEU A 141 -4.28 9.52 -1.34
N ARG A 142 -5.26 9.50 -2.25
CA ARG A 142 -6.26 8.42 -2.34
C ARG A 142 -5.65 7.07 -2.70
N TYR A 143 -4.49 7.06 -3.35
CA TYR A 143 -3.77 5.84 -3.71
C TYR A 143 -2.61 5.51 -2.77
N LEU A 144 -2.35 6.34 -1.75
CA LEU A 144 -1.37 6.06 -0.70
C LEU A 144 -2.04 5.69 0.61
N VAL A 145 -3.13 6.38 0.95
CA VAL A 145 -3.84 6.21 2.22
C VAL A 145 -5.34 6.14 1.95
N HIS A 146 -5.87 4.93 2.02
CA HIS A 146 -7.28 4.58 1.83
C HIS A 146 -7.65 3.44 2.80
N PRO A 147 -8.94 3.10 2.96
CA PRO A 147 -9.32 1.93 3.76
C PRO A 147 -8.66 0.66 3.22
N GLY A 148 -7.95 -0.09 4.06
CA GLY A 148 -7.23 -1.30 3.63
C GLY A 148 -5.82 -1.06 3.10
N PHE A 149 -5.27 0.16 3.19
CA PHE A 149 -3.96 0.47 2.61
C PHE A 149 -2.81 -0.33 3.22
N VAL A 150 -2.93 -0.84 4.45
CA VAL A 150 -1.84 -1.55 5.13
C VAL A 150 -1.58 -2.89 4.45
N CYS A 151 -2.63 -3.66 4.15
CA CYS A 151 -2.53 -4.89 3.37
C CYS A 151 -2.28 -4.63 1.88
N ALA A 152 -2.88 -3.57 1.32
CA ALA A 152 -2.79 -3.29 -0.12
C ALA A 152 -1.39 -2.80 -0.53
N THR A 153 -0.64 -2.20 0.39
CA THR A 153 0.71 -1.68 0.13
C THR A 153 1.74 -2.80 0.25
N PRO A 154 2.58 -3.06 -0.77
CA PRO A 154 3.65 -4.05 -0.64
C PRO A 154 4.59 -3.74 0.52
N ALA A 155 5.09 -4.78 1.18
CA ALA A 155 5.83 -4.64 2.44
C ALA A 155 7.07 -3.73 2.33
N GLU A 156 7.74 -3.72 1.19
CA GLU A 156 8.91 -2.86 0.92
C GLU A 156 8.56 -1.37 0.81
N TRP A 157 7.33 -1.04 0.41
CA TRP A 157 6.89 0.35 0.16
C TRP A 157 6.11 0.96 1.32
N LEU A 158 5.51 0.16 2.21
CA LEU A 158 4.77 0.69 3.35
C LEU A 158 5.63 1.60 4.25
N PRO A 159 6.91 1.26 4.56
CA PRO A 159 7.80 2.13 5.33
C PRO A 159 8.10 3.47 4.66
N GLU A 160 7.94 3.57 3.34
CA GLU A 160 8.23 4.78 2.56
C GLU A 160 7.05 5.77 2.51
N LEU A 161 5.84 5.33 2.87
CA LEU A 161 4.66 6.18 2.83
C LEU A 161 4.80 7.50 3.61
N PRO A 162 5.36 7.54 4.85
CA PRO A 162 5.59 8.80 5.55
C PRO A 162 6.48 9.76 4.75
N ARG A 163 7.51 9.25 4.05
CA ARG A 163 8.40 10.07 3.21
C ARG A 163 7.67 10.61 1.98
N PHE A 164 6.85 9.80 1.32
CA PHE A 164 6.03 10.26 0.19
C PHE A 164 5.02 11.34 0.60
N LEU A 165 4.36 11.16 1.75
CA LEU A 165 3.45 12.15 2.31
C LEU A 165 4.18 13.44 2.68
N LYS A 166 5.34 13.35 3.33
CA LYS A 166 6.17 14.51 3.67
C LYS A 166 6.60 15.28 2.42
N ALA A 167 6.97 14.59 1.34
CA ALA A 167 7.31 15.22 0.06
C ALA A 167 6.11 16.00 -0.53
N ALA A 168 4.91 15.42 -0.49
CA ALA A 168 3.69 16.13 -0.88
C ALA A 168 3.45 17.36 0.01
N GLY A 169 3.68 17.25 1.32
CA GLY A 169 3.59 18.37 2.26
C GLY A 169 4.59 19.50 1.96
N LEU A 170 5.81 19.18 1.55
CA LEU A 170 6.83 20.17 1.18
C LEU A 170 6.52 20.84 -0.16
N ARG A 171 5.97 20.10 -1.12
CA ARG A 171 5.44 20.66 -2.36
C ARG A 171 4.39 21.74 -2.05
N LEU A 172 3.43 21.41 -1.19
CA LEU A 172 2.33 22.30 -0.81
C LEU A 172 2.82 23.60 -0.15
N GLU A 173 3.93 23.56 0.58
CA GLU A 173 4.56 24.76 1.15
C GLU A 173 5.29 25.59 0.09
N ARG A 174 6.07 24.92 -0.78
CA ARG A 174 6.92 25.58 -1.78
C ARG A 174 6.13 26.24 -2.89
N LEU A 175 4.99 25.65 -3.28
CA LEU A 175 4.14 26.23 -4.33
C LEU A 175 3.58 27.61 -3.96
N GLN A 176 3.50 27.94 -2.67
CA GLN A 176 3.10 29.27 -2.19
C GLN A 176 4.14 30.35 -2.52
N ARG A 177 5.41 29.96 -2.73
CA ARG A 177 6.51 30.88 -3.06
C ARG A 177 6.75 30.98 -4.55
N ASP A 178 6.69 29.85 -5.26
CA ASP A 178 6.96 29.78 -6.70
C ASP A 178 6.05 28.75 -7.38
N PHE A 179 4.88 29.23 -7.81
CA PHE A 179 3.88 28.42 -8.50
C PHE A 179 4.32 27.98 -9.90
N SER A 180 5.06 28.84 -10.63
CA SER A 180 5.52 28.54 -11.99
C SER A 180 6.45 27.33 -12.01
N LYS A 181 7.39 27.28 -11.06
CA LYS A 181 8.32 26.15 -10.93
C LYS A 181 7.63 24.86 -10.48
N ASP A 182 6.60 24.95 -9.62
CA ASP A 182 5.76 23.78 -9.30
C ASP A 182 5.07 23.24 -10.56
N GLN A 183 4.47 24.13 -11.36
CA GLN A 183 3.74 23.74 -12.56
C GLN A 183 4.65 23.03 -13.58
N GLN A 184 5.88 23.53 -13.78
CA GLN A 184 6.86 22.89 -14.65
C GLN A 184 7.20 21.47 -14.18
N ARG A 185 7.42 21.28 -12.87
CA ARG A 185 7.70 19.95 -12.28
C ARG A 185 6.49 19.02 -12.34
N ALA A 186 5.29 19.56 -12.09
CA ALA A 186 4.04 18.80 -12.14
C ALA A 186 3.73 18.28 -13.55
N ALA A 187 4.11 19.03 -14.60
CA ALA A 187 3.97 18.58 -15.97
C ALA A 187 4.69 17.24 -16.22
N SER A 188 5.90 17.06 -15.68
CA SER A 188 6.68 15.81 -15.79
C SER A 188 6.02 14.59 -15.13
N ILE A 189 5.09 14.80 -14.21
CA ILE A 189 4.36 13.71 -13.52
C ILE A 189 3.12 13.25 -14.29
N THR A 190 2.55 14.10 -15.15
CA THR A 190 1.24 13.87 -15.75
C THR A 190 1.17 12.56 -16.53
N ILE A 191 2.14 12.31 -17.42
CA ILE A 191 2.17 11.08 -18.24
C ILE A 191 2.41 9.84 -17.36
N PRO A 192 3.44 9.79 -16.49
CA PRO A 192 3.64 8.65 -15.62
C PRO A 192 2.45 8.31 -14.71
N TRP A 193 1.76 9.34 -14.23
CA TRP A 193 0.61 9.17 -13.36
C TRP A 193 -0.62 8.64 -14.11
N ASN A 194 -0.91 9.18 -15.30
CA ASN A 194 -2.02 8.68 -16.12
C ASN A 194 -1.86 7.18 -16.47
N ARG A 195 -0.63 6.76 -16.80
CA ARG A 195 -0.28 5.35 -17.00
C ARG A 195 -0.61 4.48 -15.77
N CYS A 196 -0.37 5.00 -14.56
CA CYS A 196 -0.76 4.31 -13.34
C CYS A 196 -2.28 4.20 -13.21
N LEU A 197 -3.01 5.30 -13.43
CA LEU A 197 -4.47 5.33 -13.32
C LEU A 197 -5.14 4.35 -14.29
N GLU A 198 -4.64 4.23 -15.52
CA GLU A 198 -5.16 3.27 -16.51
C GLU A 198 -5.04 1.82 -16.04
N ARG A 199 -3.89 1.45 -15.46
CA ARG A 199 -3.63 0.06 -15.01
C ARG A 199 -4.29 -0.26 -13.67
N LEU A 200 -4.40 0.70 -12.76
CA LEU A 200 -5.10 0.52 -11.49
C LEU A 200 -6.60 0.23 -11.71
N ARG A 201 -7.21 0.75 -12.78
CA ARG A 201 -8.62 0.47 -13.13
C ARG A 201 -8.88 -0.99 -13.50
N VAL A 202 -7.89 -1.67 -14.08
CA VAL A 202 -7.98 -3.10 -14.43
C VAL A 202 -7.39 -4.00 -13.33
N GLN A 203 -7.08 -3.43 -12.15
CA GLN A 203 -6.50 -4.13 -11.01
C GLN A 203 -5.27 -4.97 -11.39
N ASP A 204 -4.39 -4.37 -12.19
CA ASP A 204 -3.19 -5.02 -12.69
C ASP A 204 -2.26 -5.42 -11.53
N SER A 205 -1.98 -6.71 -11.42
CA SER A 205 -1.10 -7.30 -10.41
C SER A 205 0.30 -7.64 -10.96
N VAL A 206 0.60 -7.29 -12.21
CA VAL A 206 1.91 -7.55 -12.82
C VAL A 206 3.02 -6.89 -11.99
N PRO A 207 4.06 -7.64 -11.55
CA PRO A 207 5.13 -7.11 -10.69
C PRO A 207 5.83 -5.88 -11.26
N GLU A 208 6.05 -5.85 -12.58
CA GLU A 208 6.66 -4.72 -13.28
C GLU A 208 5.80 -3.45 -13.14
N PHE A 209 4.47 -3.59 -13.16
CA PHE A 209 3.55 -2.47 -12.97
C PHE A 209 3.55 -1.99 -11.51
N ILE A 210 3.50 -2.91 -10.55
CA ILE A 210 3.58 -2.57 -9.13
C ILE A 210 4.85 -1.74 -8.87
N ARG A 211 6.00 -2.19 -9.37
CA ARG A 211 7.26 -1.44 -9.27
C ARG A 211 7.17 -0.07 -9.95
N TYR A 212 6.59 0.02 -11.15
CA TYR A 212 6.42 1.29 -11.85
C TYR A 212 5.60 2.29 -11.02
N ARG A 213 4.46 1.84 -10.47
CA ARG A 213 3.56 2.65 -9.64
C ARG A 213 4.29 3.30 -8.47
N TRP A 214 5.17 2.57 -7.80
CA TRP A 214 5.94 3.10 -6.67
C TRP A 214 7.12 3.97 -7.09
N LEU A 215 7.76 3.68 -8.23
CA LEU A 215 8.78 4.58 -8.80
C LEU A 215 8.19 5.95 -9.16
N VAL A 216 6.90 6.05 -9.49
CA VAL A 216 6.25 7.36 -9.69
C VAL A 216 6.22 8.18 -8.39
N GLU A 217 6.06 7.55 -7.22
CA GLU A 217 6.15 8.24 -5.94
C GLU A 217 7.58 8.69 -5.64
N GLU A 218 8.58 7.84 -5.90
CA GLU A 218 9.99 8.24 -5.82
C GLU A 218 10.29 9.43 -6.72
N TYR A 219 9.75 9.43 -7.93
CA TYR A 219 9.95 10.52 -8.86
C TYR A 219 9.32 11.82 -8.34
N ARG A 220 8.12 11.75 -7.72
CA ARG A 220 7.52 12.88 -7.01
C ARG A 220 8.44 13.41 -5.90
N VAL A 221 9.06 12.54 -5.09
CA VAL A 221 10.06 12.98 -4.09
C VAL A 221 11.23 13.71 -4.75
N SER A 222 11.79 13.15 -5.84
CA SER A 222 12.93 13.75 -6.55
C SER A 222 12.65 15.14 -7.15
N LEU A 223 11.39 15.42 -7.52
CA LEU A 223 11.01 16.71 -8.09
C LEU A 223 10.70 17.75 -7.01
N PHE A 224 9.99 17.34 -5.95
CA PHE A 224 9.39 18.28 -5.02
C PHE A 224 10.12 18.39 -3.68
N ALA A 225 10.92 17.39 -3.29
CA ALA A 225 11.55 17.28 -1.99
C ALA A 225 12.90 16.53 -2.05
N GLN A 226 13.84 17.05 -2.85
CA GLN A 226 15.16 16.46 -3.06
C GLN A 226 15.92 16.22 -1.75
N GLU A 227 15.71 17.08 -0.75
CA GLU A 227 16.34 16.95 0.57
C GLU A 227 15.95 15.69 1.35
N LEU A 228 14.84 15.03 0.99
CA LEU A 228 14.41 13.78 1.63
C LEU A 228 15.12 12.55 1.06
N GLY A 229 15.78 12.68 -0.10
CA GLY A 229 16.37 11.57 -0.82
C GLY A 229 15.35 10.57 -1.38
N THR A 230 15.80 9.74 -2.30
CA THR A 230 15.02 8.65 -2.90
C THR A 230 15.58 7.30 -2.45
N SER A 231 14.71 6.33 -2.15
CA SER A 231 15.15 4.98 -1.75
C SER A 231 15.89 4.26 -2.88
N THR A 232 15.53 4.60 -4.11
CA THR A 232 16.14 4.06 -5.33
C THR A 232 16.37 5.17 -6.35
N PRO A 233 17.41 5.06 -7.20
CA PRO A 233 17.66 6.05 -8.22
C PRO A 233 16.51 6.13 -9.24
N VAL A 234 15.92 7.31 -9.42
CA VAL A 234 14.75 7.54 -10.29
C VAL A 234 14.97 8.73 -11.22
N SER A 235 14.41 8.65 -12.43
CA SER A 235 14.36 9.73 -13.42
C SER A 235 13.26 9.42 -14.43
N GLU A 236 12.89 10.39 -15.26
CA GLU A 236 11.93 10.18 -16.35
C GLU A 236 12.36 9.05 -17.30
N ALA A 237 13.64 9.00 -17.66
CA ALA A 237 14.20 7.93 -18.49
C ALA A 237 14.06 6.55 -17.85
N ARG A 238 14.28 6.44 -16.53
CA ARG A 238 14.11 5.17 -15.79
C ARG A 238 12.64 4.77 -15.68
N LEU A 239 11.74 5.72 -15.49
CA LEU A 239 10.30 5.45 -15.53
C LEU A 239 9.88 4.93 -16.90
N ASN A 240 10.31 5.57 -17.99
CA ASN A 240 10.00 5.09 -19.33
C ASN A 240 10.56 3.69 -19.60
N ALA A 241 11.79 3.41 -19.18
CA ALA A 241 12.37 2.07 -19.28
C ALA A 241 11.56 1.02 -18.48
N GLN A 242 11.13 1.34 -17.26
CA GLN A 242 10.29 0.45 -16.47
C GLN A 242 8.90 0.28 -17.11
N TRP A 243 8.31 1.33 -17.67
CA TRP A 243 7.03 1.24 -18.37
C TRP A 243 7.09 0.33 -19.59
N ASN A 244 8.18 0.37 -20.36
CA ASN A 244 8.38 -0.56 -21.49
C ASN A 244 8.39 -2.02 -21.03
N ARG A 245 8.93 -2.31 -19.83
CA ARG A 245 8.87 -3.65 -19.22
C ARG A 245 7.45 -4.04 -18.83
N VAL A 246 6.65 -3.09 -18.33
CA VAL A 246 5.21 -3.32 -18.10
C VAL A 246 4.54 -3.74 -19.40
N GLN A 247 4.72 -2.95 -20.47
CA GLN A 247 4.11 -3.22 -21.77
C GLN A 247 4.52 -4.58 -22.37
N ALA A 248 5.78 -4.99 -22.18
CA ALA A 248 6.27 -6.30 -22.64
C ALA A 248 5.62 -7.50 -21.92
N ARG A 249 5.07 -7.28 -20.71
CA ARG A 249 4.35 -8.31 -19.93
C ARG A 249 2.85 -8.31 -20.18
N LEU A 250 2.30 -7.23 -20.73
CA LEU A 250 0.90 -7.20 -21.08
C LEU A 250 0.66 -8.15 -22.26
N PRO A 251 -0.40 -8.97 -22.23
CA PRO A 251 -0.80 -9.71 -23.43
C PRO A 251 -0.98 -8.67 -24.55
N ALA A 252 -0.39 -8.92 -25.71
CA ALA A 252 -0.53 -8.05 -26.87
C ALA A 252 -2.02 -7.79 -27.05
N ALA A 253 -2.43 -6.52 -26.90
CA ALA A 253 -3.81 -6.12 -27.09
C ALA A 253 -4.26 -6.75 -28.40
N GLY A 254 -5.25 -7.65 -28.31
CA GLY A 254 -5.70 -8.44 -29.43
C GLY A 254 -5.89 -7.52 -30.64
N ARG A 255 -5.29 -7.91 -31.77
CA ARG A 255 -5.81 -7.51 -33.06
C ARG A 255 -7.25 -8.00 -33.07
N VAL A 256 -8.18 -7.11 -32.75
CA VAL A 256 -9.59 -7.34 -33.04
C VAL A 256 -9.65 -7.24 -34.56
N ALA A 257 -9.84 -8.40 -35.19
CA ALA A 257 -10.22 -8.52 -36.58
C ALA A 257 -11.63 -7.97 -36.79
#